data_AF-A0A7C1SLB3-F1
#
_entry.id   AF-A0A7C1SLB3-F1
#
_cell.length_a   1.000
_cell.length_b   1.000
_cell.length_c   1.000
_cell.angle_alpha   90.00
_cell.angle_beta   90.00
_cell.angle_gamma   90.00
#
_symmetry.space_group_name_H-M   'P 1'
#
loop_
_entity.id
_entity.type
_entity.pdbx_description
1 polymer ?
#
loop_
_entity_poly.entity_id
_entity_poly.type
_entity_poly.pdbx_seq_one_letter_code
_entity_poly.pdbx_strand_id
1 'polypeptide(L)'
;MSLNEDGLLCPNCNELLRDLNLKICPYCGVEISIQEGDNYTLNVEDITQTGKFDSENIWLFTDPEAIKYYEEHKKLEELRHDIKSSVMRGGVWENTELEYMAEIKRLLNQSIIKEKGAYWWVSPHPTVYSAKMKGYIRINGKAHRFVKGSEITFQCRMARDQRNLNVPLLIKKFTPTNSQILCSEMKGSMKGM
;
A
#
# COMPACT_ATOMS: atom_id res chain seq x y z
N MET A 1 46.76 7.96 -17.07
CA MET A 1 45.88 7.08 -16.27
C MET A 1 44.46 7.42 -16.66
N SER A 2 43.85 6.54 -17.43
CA SER A 2 42.51 6.69 -18.01
C SER A 2 41.48 6.59 -16.91
N LEU A 3 40.74 7.66 -16.65
CA LEU A 3 39.53 7.60 -15.84
C LEU A 3 38.46 6.93 -16.73
N ASN A 4 38.05 5.71 -16.39
CA ASN A 4 36.91 5.08 -17.04
C ASN A 4 35.67 5.91 -16.72
N GLU A 5 35.08 6.54 -17.73
CA GLU A 5 33.81 7.29 -17.69
C GLU A 5 32.60 6.34 -17.65
N ASP A 6 32.61 5.34 -16.77
CA ASP A 6 31.43 4.51 -16.56
C ASP A 6 30.51 5.25 -15.58
N GLY A 7 29.68 6.15 -16.12
CA GLY A 7 28.67 6.86 -15.35
C GLY A 7 27.75 5.90 -14.59
N LEU A 8 27.30 6.29 -13.40
CA LEU A 8 26.46 5.45 -12.55
C LEU A 8 25.14 5.16 -13.27
N LEU A 9 24.78 3.90 -13.46
CA LEU A 9 23.48 3.55 -14.02
C LEU A 9 22.44 3.54 -12.91
N CYS A 10 21.25 4.07 -13.20
CA CYS A 10 20.13 3.94 -12.29
C CYS A 10 19.83 2.45 -12.06
N PRO A 11 19.81 1.96 -10.81
CA PRO A 11 19.57 0.55 -10.54
C PRO A 11 18.17 0.09 -10.95
N ASN A 12 17.26 1.02 -11.29
CA ASN A 12 15.89 0.72 -11.70
C ASN A 12 15.67 0.82 -13.22
N CYS A 13 15.97 1.95 -13.84
CA CYS A 13 15.70 2.16 -15.27
C CYS A 13 16.93 1.96 -16.16
N ASN A 14 18.09 1.70 -15.57
CA ASN A 14 19.37 1.53 -16.27
C ASN A 14 19.78 2.74 -17.13
N GLU A 15 19.15 3.90 -16.89
CA GLU A 15 19.53 5.17 -17.50
C GLU A 15 20.82 5.68 -16.89
N LEU A 16 21.65 6.32 -17.72
CA LEU A 16 22.92 6.91 -17.30
C LEU A 16 22.68 8.12 -16.40
N LEU A 17 23.10 8.03 -15.15
CA LEU A 17 23.07 9.13 -14.19
C LEU A 17 24.33 9.96 -14.39
N ARG A 18 24.15 11.15 -14.98
CA ARG A 18 25.26 12.07 -15.24
C ARG A 18 25.73 12.82 -13.98
N ASP A 19 24.93 12.80 -12.92
CA ASP A 19 25.24 13.41 -11.63
C ASP A 19 25.29 12.32 -10.55
N LEU A 20 26.46 12.17 -9.92
CA LEU A 20 26.74 11.16 -8.89
C LEU A 20 26.14 11.52 -7.52
N ASN A 21 25.60 12.72 -7.35
CA ASN A 21 24.96 13.17 -6.11
C ASN A 21 23.42 13.06 -6.14
N LEU A 22 22.86 12.41 -7.16
CA LEU A 22 21.40 12.23 -7.28
C LEU A 22 20.87 11.27 -6.22
N LYS A 23 20.10 11.80 -5.27
CA LYS A 23 19.34 10.98 -4.30
C LYS A 23 18.15 10.27 -4.95
N ILE A 24 17.61 10.83 -6.02
CA ILE A 24 16.45 10.32 -6.76
C ILE A 24 16.77 10.33 -8.25
N CYS A 25 16.45 9.23 -8.93
CA CYS A 25 16.63 9.13 -10.37
C CYS A 25 15.67 10.11 -11.07
N PRO A 26 16.17 11.05 -11.90
CA PRO A 26 15.32 12.00 -12.59
C PRO A 26 14.43 11.34 -13.65
N TYR A 27 14.78 10.13 -14.11
CA TYR A 27 14.06 9.41 -15.15
C TYR A 27 12.95 8.49 -14.61
N CYS A 28 13.11 7.93 -13.41
CA CYS A 28 12.15 6.94 -12.88
C CYS A 28 11.75 7.15 -11.42
N GLY A 29 12.25 8.20 -10.76
CA GLY A 29 11.87 8.55 -9.39
C GLY A 29 12.35 7.59 -8.30
N VAL A 30 13.17 6.57 -8.62
CA VAL A 30 13.73 5.66 -7.62
C VAL A 30 14.81 6.36 -6.81
N GLU A 31 14.88 6.12 -5.51
CA GLU A 31 16.03 6.53 -4.70
C GLU A 31 17.29 5.78 -5.17
N ILE A 32 18.36 6.54 -5.44
CA ILE A 32 19.69 6.02 -5.81
C ILE A 32 20.57 6.24 -4.59
N SER A 33 20.77 5.20 -3.80
CA SER A 33 21.52 5.30 -2.54
C SER A 33 23.01 5.23 -2.82
N ILE A 34 23.80 6.22 -2.39
CA ILE A 34 25.18 5.95 -1.97
C ILE A 34 25.52 6.81 -0.74
N GLN A 35 25.43 6.21 0.46
CA GLN A 35 26.54 6.03 1.43
C GLN A 35 26.01 5.48 2.78
N GLU A 36 26.76 4.55 3.35
CA GLU A 36 26.60 4.06 4.74
C GLU A 36 26.81 5.24 5.70
N GLY A 37 25.74 5.70 6.35
CA GLY A 37 25.82 6.84 7.29
C GLY A 37 24.53 7.65 7.39
N ASP A 38 23.61 7.48 6.45
CA ASP A 38 22.33 8.20 6.43
C ASP A 38 21.33 7.59 7.44
N ASN A 39 21.55 7.86 8.72
CA ASN A 39 20.50 7.86 9.74
C ASN A 39 19.50 8.97 9.40
N TYR A 40 18.59 8.70 8.46
CA TYR A 40 17.43 9.54 8.24
C TYR A 40 16.50 9.40 9.44
N THR A 41 16.65 10.31 10.38
CA THR A 41 15.57 10.65 11.29
C THR A 41 14.53 11.34 10.43
N LEU A 42 13.41 10.65 10.15
CA LEU A 42 12.28 11.26 9.45
C LEU A 42 11.87 12.51 10.23
N ASN A 43 12.09 13.69 9.64
CA ASN A 43 11.47 14.90 10.15
C ASN A 43 9.96 14.70 10.03
N VAL A 44 9.25 14.89 11.15
CA VAL A 44 7.79 14.75 11.26
C VAL A 44 7.06 15.50 10.14
N GLU A 45 7.68 16.54 9.59
CA GLU A 45 7.20 17.37 8.51
C GLU A 45 7.00 16.62 7.17
N ASP A 46 7.89 15.70 6.79
CA ASP A 46 7.78 14.92 5.54
C ASP A 46 6.62 13.89 5.60
N ILE A 47 6.25 13.45 6.80
CA ILE A 47 5.07 12.62 7.06
C ILE A 47 3.78 13.46 7.02
N THR A 48 3.87 14.76 7.34
CA THR A 48 2.69 15.63 7.47
C THR A 48 2.19 16.28 6.18
N GLN A 49 2.97 16.29 5.08
CA GLN A 49 2.54 16.91 3.82
C GLN A 49 1.68 16.00 2.91
N THR A 50 1.65 14.70 3.15
CA THR A 50 0.57 13.84 2.63
C THR A 50 -0.64 14.01 3.53
N GLY A 51 -1.54 14.94 3.13
CA GLY A 51 -2.67 15.42 3.92
C GLY A 51 -3.27 14.43 4.91
N LYS A 52 -3.41 14.86 6.18
CA LYS A 52 -3.98 14.10 7.29
C LYS A 52 -5.24 13.36 6.84
N PHE A 53 -5.14 12.04 6.68
CA PHE A 53 -6.30 11.20 6.45
C PHE A 53 -7.17 11.23 7.71
N ASP A 54 -8.48 11.35 7.51
CA ASP A 54 -9.43 11.26 8.61
C ASP A 54 -9.47 9.83 9.16
N SER A 55 -9.02 9.66 10.41
CA SER A 55 -9.00 8.36 11.10
C SER A 55 -10.39 7.81 11.40
N GLU A 56 -11.43 8.65 11.36
CA GLU A 56 -12.82 8.27 11.59
C GLU A 56 -13.56 7.95 10.29
N ASN A 57 -12.97 8.25 9.12
CA ASN A 57 -13.57 7.94 7.84
C ASN A 57 -13.62 6.42 7.60
N ILE A 58 -14.77 5.82 7.88
CA ILE A 58 -15.00 4.38 7.71
C ILE A 58 -14.72 3.86 6.29
N TRP A 59 -14.85 4.71 5.27
CA TRP A 59 -14.69 4.31 3.88
C TRP A 59 -13.25 4.47 3.37
N LEU A 60 -12.31 4.85 4.24
CA LEU A 60 -10.92 5.17 3.86
C LEU A 60 -10.23 4.05 3.07
N PHE A 61 -10.52 2.79 3.40
CA PHE A 61 -9.96 1.61 2.73
C PHE A 61 -11.01 0.83 1.93
N THR A 62 -12.12 1.45 1.54
CA THR A 62 -13.14 0.81 0.72
C THR A 62 -13.06 1.32 -0.71
N ASP A 63 -12.93 0.40 -1.65
CA ASP A 63 -12.94 0.74 -3.07
C ASP A 63 -14.31 1.33 -3.47
N PRO A 64 -14.35 2.42 -4.26
CA PRO A 64 -15.60 3.03 -4.70
C PRO A 64 -16.56 2.07 -5.42
N GLU A 65 -16.04 1.11 -6.20
CA GLU A 65 -16.87 0.12 -6.88
C GLU A 65 -17.48 -0.90 -5.90
N ALA A 66 -16.79 -1.19 -4.79
CA ALA A 66 -17.37 -1.97 -3.70
C ALA A 66 -18.50 -1.21 -3.00
N ILE A 67 -18.33 0.10 -2.75
CA ILE A 67 -19.41 0.93 -2.17
C ILE A 67 -20.66 0.87 -3.06
N LYS A 68 -20.51 1.13 -4.36
CA LYS A 68 -21.60 1.08 -5.33
C LYS A 68 -22.30 -0.28 -5.34
N TYR A 69 -21.53 -1.37 -5.35
CA TYR A 69 -22.10 -2.72 -5.30
C TYR A 69 -23.00 -2.91 -4.07
N TYR A 70 -22.53 -2.54 -2.88
CA TYR A 70 -23.33 -2.68 -1.65
C TYR A 70 -24.53 -1.71 -1.61
N GLU A 71 -24.42 -0.52 -2.20
CA GLU A 71 -25.55 0.41 -2.37
C GLU A 71 -26.65 -0.18 -3.25
N GLU A 72 -26.29 -0.66 -4.44
CA GLU A 72 -27.22 -1.25 -5.42
C GLU A 72 -27.96 -2.47 -4.85
N HIS A 73 -27.28 -3.24 -4.00
CA HIS A 73 -27.85 -4.44 -3.37
C HIS A 73 -28.53 -4.16 -2.03
N LYS A 74 -28.65 -2.89 -1.60
CA LYS A 74 -29.27 -2.46 -0.34
C LYS A 74 -28.59 -3.06 0.91
N LYS A 75 -27.28 -3.31 0.84
CA LYS A 75 -26.45 -3.90 1.91
C LYS A 75 -25.39 -2.94 2.46
N LEU A 76 -25.41 -1.65 2.08
CA LEU A 76 -24.40 -0.69 2.52
C LEU A 76 -24.27 -0.60 4.05
N GLU A 77 -25.38 -0.70 4.78
CA GLU A 77 -25.35 -0.66 6.25
C GLU A 77 -24.74 -1.93 6.86
N GLU A 78 -24.87 -3.09 6.22
CA GLU A 78 -24.18 -4.33 6.63
C GLU A 78 -22.66 -4.14 6.51
N LEU A 79 -22.19 -3.58 5.37
CA LEU A 79 -20.77 -3.28 5.16
C LEU A 79 -20.27 -2.23 6.16
N ARG A 80 -21.02 -1.13 6.36
CA ARG A 80 -20.70 -0.09 7.35
C ARG A 80 -20.51 -0.70 8.74
N HIS A 81 -21.46 -1.55 9.15
CA HIS A 81 -21.41 -2.20 10.46
C HIS A 81 -20.17 -3.08 10.57
N ASP A 82 -19.91 -3.94 9.58
CA ASP A 82 -18.77 -4.84 9.60
C ASP A 82 -17.42 -4.12 9.56
N ILE A 83 -17.31 -3.00 8.82
CA ILE A 83 -16.11 -2.18 8.84
C ILE A 83 -15.88 -1.62 10.25
N LYS A 84 -16.90 -1.05 10.87
CA LYS A 84 -16.78 -0.50 12.23
C LYS A 84 -16.44 -1.58 13.26
N SER A 85 -17.17 -2.70 13.27
CA SER A 85 -17.06 -3.71 14.33
C SER A 85 -15.92 -4.70 14.12
N SER A 86 -15.70 -5.17 12.89
CA SER A 86 -14.75 -6.25 12.58
C SER A 86 -13.42 -5.74 12.04
N VAL A 87 -13.44 -4.76 11.12
CA VAL A 87 -12.23 -4.24 10.46
C VAL A 87 -11.49 -3.25 11.38
N MET A 88 -12.20 -2.25 11.89
CA MET A 88 -11.68 -1.20 12.79
C MET A 88 -11.74 -1.61 14.27
N ARG A 89 -12.38 -2.74 14.60
CA ARG A 89 -12.54 -3.27 15.97
C ARG A 89 -13.20 -2.30 16.95
N GLY A 90 -14.18 -1.53 16.46
CA GLY A 90 -14.93 -0.54 17.24
C GLY A 90 -14.17 0.75 17.52
N GLY A 91 -12.94 0.89 17.02
CA GLY A 91 -12.12 2.10 17.16
C GLY A 91 -12.00 2.91 15.86
N VAL A 92 -10.97 3.74 15.80
CA VAL A 92 -10.56 4.52 14.61
C VAL A 92 -9.41 3.81 13.90
N TRP A 93 -9.07 4.21 12.67
CA TRP A 93 -7.90 3.70 11.95
C TRP A 93 -6.60 3.97 12.73
N GLU A 94 -5.74 2.96 12.85
CA GLU A 94 -4.45 3.02 13.54
C GLU A 94 -3.43 3.82 12.74
N ASN A 95 -2.43 4.42 13.42
CA ASN A 95 -1.38 5.19 12.76
C ASN A 95 -0.68 4.42 11.64
N THR A 96 -0.39 3.13 11.83
CA THR A 96 0.22 2.30 10.77
C THR A 96 -0.67 2.13 9.55
N GLU A 97 -1.99 2.18 9.74
CA GLU A 97 -2.97 2.09 8.66
C GLU A 97 -3.02 3.41 7.88
N LEU A 98 -2.99 4.54 8.60
CA LEU A 98 -2.88 5.87 7.99
C LEU A 98 -1.54 6.06 7.25
N GLU A 99 -0.44 5.56 7.79
CA GLU A 99 0.87 5.53 7.13
C GLU A 99 0.83 4.72 5.83
N TYR A 100 0.18 3.55 5.84
CA TYR A 100 -0.03 2.78 4.61
C TYR A 100 -0.77 3.62 3.56
N MET A 101 -1.84 4.31 3.93
CA MET A 101 -2.59 5.15 2.99
C MET A 101 -1.75 6.33 2.46
N ALA A 102 -0.96 6.97 3.32
CA ALA A 102 -0.01 8.02 2.93
C ALA A 102 1.00 7.51 1.90
N GLU A 103 1.56 6.33 2.13
CA GLU A 103 2.49 5.70 1.20
C GLU A 103 1.83 5.31 -0.13
N ILE A 104 0.60 4.78 -0.10
CA ILE A 104 -0.16 4.50 -1.32
C ILE A 104 -0.35 5.79 -2.14
N LYS A 105 -0.77 6.88 -1.50
CA LYS A 105 -0.94 8.19 -2.16
C LYS A 105 0.38 8.69 -2.75
N ARG A 106 1.49 8.61 -2.00
CA ARG A 106 2.83 8.96 -2.49
C ARG A 106 3.20 8.16 -3.73
N LEU A 107 3.04 6.83 -3.69
CA LEU A 107 3.40 5.92 -4.78
C LEU A 107 2.52 6.10 -6.02
N LEU A 108 1.24 6.45 -5.84
CA LEU A 108 0.34 6.81 -6.94
C LEU A 108 0.77 8.13 -7.60
N ASN A 109 1.04 9.17 -6.79
CA ASN A 109 1.51 10.46 -7.29
C ASN A 109 2.83 10.34 -8.08
N GLN A 110 3.71 9.44 -7.63
CA GLN A 110 4.98 9.14 -8.31
C GLN A 110 4.83 8.15 -9.48
N SER A 111 3.62 7.69 -9.78
CA SER A 111 3.34 6.69 -10.84
C SER A 111 4.13 5.38 -10.70
N ILE A 112 4.57 5.03 -9.48
CA ILE A 112 5.26 3.78 -9.17
C ILE A 112 4.27 2.61 -9.12
N ILE A 113 3.05 2.88 -8.65
CA ILE A 113 1.92 1.96 -8.67
C ILE A 113 0.77 2.55 -9.48
N LYS A 114 -0.22 1.73 -9.81
CA LYS A 114 -1.52 2.16 -10.36
C LYS A 114 -2.63 1.33 -9.75
N GLU A 115 -3.84 1.83 -9.77
CA GLU A 115 -5.03 1.00 -9.53
C GLU A 115 -5.10 -0.12 -10.57
N LYS A 116 -5.42 -1.33 -10.11
CA LYS A 116 -5.58 -2.51 -10.97
C LYS A 116 -6.96 -2.54 -11.65
N GLY A 117 -7.94 -1.79 -11.12
CA GLY A 117 -9.35 -1.93 -11.50
C GLY A 117 -10.02 -3.13 -10.83
N ALA A 118 -9.57 -3.48 -9.62
CA ALA A 118 -10.13 -4.55 -8.81
C ALA A 118 -9.95 -4.22 -7.33
N TYR A 119 -10.80 -4.80 -6.48
CA TYR A 119 -10.70 -4.69 -5.02
C TYR A 119 -10.57 -6.07 -4.37
N TRP A 120 -10.08 -6.08 -3.14
CA TRP A 120 -9.91 -7.28 -2.35
C TRP A 120 -11.27 -7.83 -1.90
N TRP A 121 -11.39 -9.15 -1.92
CA TRP A 121 -12.66 -9.85 -1.72
C TRP A 121 -13.19 -9.85 -0.28
N VAL A 122 -12.39 -9.38 0.68
CA VAL A 122 -12.78 -9.26 2.09
C VAL A 122 -12.99 -7.79 2.44
N SER A 123 -14.03 -7.47 3.21
CA SER A 123 -14.21 -6.13 3.77
C SER A 123 -12.92 -5.60 4.47
N PRO A 124 -12.58 -4.31 4.31
CA PRO A 124 -13.39 -3.23 3.78
C PRO A 124 -13.46 -3.17 2.24
N HIS A 125 -13.03 -4.23 1.54
CA HIS A 125 -12.89 -4.28 0.08
C HIS A 125 -11.89 -3.25 -0.44
N PRO A 126 -10.63 -3.26 0.05
CA PRO A 126 -9.64 -2.31 -0.37
C PRO A 126 -9.25 -2.48 -1.82
N THR A 127 -9.01 -1.35 -2.48
CA THR A 127 -8.46 -1.28 -3.83
C THR A 127 -7.18 -2.12 -3.93
N VAL A 128 -7.04 -2.83 -5.05
CA VAL A 128 -5.82 -3.53 -5.41
C VAL A 128 -5.01 -2.65 -6.34
N TYR A 129 -3.75 -2.42 -5.97
CA TYR A 129 -2.80 -1.70 -6.80
C TYR A 129 -1.84 -2.68 -7.48
N SER A 130 -1.36 -2.30 -8.66
CA SER A 130 -0.32 -3.01 -9.41
C SER A 130 0.94 -2.16 -9.48
N ALA A 131 2.08 -2.75 -9.13
CA ALA A 131 3.38 -2.11 -9.20
C ALA A 131 3.86 -2.02 -10.67
N LYS A 132 4.03 -0.79 -11.17
CA LYS A 132 4.59 -0.52 -12.51
C LYS A 132 6.11 -0.73 -12.54
N MET A 133 6.76 -0.54 -11.40
CA MET A 133 8.19 -0.71 -11.19
C MET A 133 8.47 -1.23 -9.77
N LYS A 134 9.72 -1.56 -9.44
CA LYS A 134 10.09 -1.92 -8.07
C LYS A 134 10.06 -0.70 -7.15
N GLY A 135 9.89 -0.92 -5.86
CA GLY A 135 9.86 0.15 -4.86
C GLY A 135 9.71 -0.41 -3.45
N TYR A 136 9.33 0.47 -2.53
CA TYR A 136 9.03 0.09 -1.16
C TYR A 136 7.84 0.90 -0.62
N ILE A 137 7.18 0.33 0.39
CA ILE A 137 6.21 1.00 1.25
C ILE A 137 6.82 1.09 2.65
N ARG A 138 6.83 2.28 3.25
CA ARG A 138 7.34 2.51 4.61
C ARG A 138 6.20 2.53 5.63
N ILE A 139 6.19 1.57 6.55
CA ILE A 139 5.21 1.52 7.65
C ILE A 139 5.98 1.27 8.95
N ASN A 140 5.69 2.06 9.98
CA ASN A 140 6.34 2.01 11.29
C ASN A 140 7.87 2.05 11.17
N GLY A 141 8.38 2.96 10.33
CA GLY A 141 9.81 3.12 10.03
C GLY A 141 10.46 1.96 9.24
N LYS A 142 9.72 0.91 8.88
CA LYS A 142 10.25 -0.25 8.16
C LYS A 142 9.89 -0.21 6.67
N ALA A 143 10.87 -0.46 5.82
CA ALA A 143 10.69 -0.51 4.38
C ALA A 143 10.28 -1.93 3.92
N HIS A 144 9.12 -2.04 3.30
CA HIS A 144 8.59 -3.27 2.71
C HIS A 144 8.74 -3.23 1.19
N ARG A 145 9.65 -4.03 0.65
CA ARG A 145 9.99 -4.03 -0.78
C ARG A 145 8.93 -4.73 -1.62
N PHE A 146 8.69 -4.21 -2.83
CA PHE A 146 7.93 -4.86 -3.90
C PHE A 146 8.66 -4.75 -5.23
N VAL A 147 8.31 -5.64 -6.18
CA VAL A 147 8.89 -5.65 -7.52
C VAL A 147 7.84 -5.28 -8.56
N LYS A 148 8.29 -5.00 -9.80
CA LYS A 148 7.37 -4.78 -10.93
C LYS A 148 6.42 -5.97 -11.08
N GLY A 149 5.13 -5.69 -11.24
CA GLY A 149 4.08 -6.70 -11.36
C GLY A 149 3.62 -7.32 -10.03
N SER A 150 4.20 -6.90 -8.89
CA SER A 150 3.58 -7.15 -7.59
C SER A 150 2.23 -6.46 -7.49
N GLU A 151 1.32 -7.06 -6.74
CA GLU A 151 0.03 -6.48 -6.40
C GLU A 151 0.00 -6.18 -4.92
N ILE A 152 -0.60 -5.04 -4.58
CA ILE A 152 -0.54 -4.42 -3.27
C ILE A 152 -1.95 -4.12 -2.82
N THR A 153 -2.30 -4.50 -1.60
CA THR A 153 -3.59 -4.14 -1.00
C THR A 153 -3.48 -4.05 0.52
N PHE A 154 -4.48 -3.41 1.13
CA PHE A 154 -4.59 -3.25 2.58
C PHE A 154 -4.99 -4.58 3.24
N GLN A 155 -4.52 -4.82 4.47
CA GLN A 155 -5.00 -5.92 5.31
C GLN A 155 -5.60 -5.41 6.61
N CYS A 156 -6.87 -5.75 6.82
CA CYS A 156 -7.59 -5.45 8.06
C CYS A 156 -6.98 -6.18 9.25
N ARG A 157 -7.19 -5.63 10.46
CA ARG A 157 -6.60 -6.13 11.70
C ARG A 157 -6.88 -7.61 11.94
N MET A 158 -8.10 -8.06 11.66
CA MET A 158 -8.44 -9.47 11.85
C MET A 158 -7.68 -10.39 10.88
N ALA A 159 -7.56 -10.01 9.61
CA ALA A 159 -6.77 -10.79 8.64
C ALA A 159 -5.28 -10.76 8.97
N ARG A 160 -4.79 -9.67 9.58
CA ARG A 160 -3.42 -9.58 10.10
C ARG A 160 -3.18 -10.58 11.22
N ASP A 161 -4.03 -10.59 12.24
CA ASP A 161 -3.91 -11.49 13.39
C ASP A 161 -3.93 -12.97 12.96
N GLN A 162 -4.86 -13.33 12.07
CA GLN A 162 -4.96 -14.71 11.57
C GLN A 162 -3.73 -15.18 10.78
N ARG A 163 -3.02 -14.24 10.14
CA ARG A 163 -1.84 -14.52 9.30
C ARG A 163 -0.53 -14.14 9.97
N ASN A 164 -0.58 -13.73 11.24
CA ASN A 164 0.58 -13.23 12.00
C ASN A 164 1.34 -12.11 11.25
N LEU A 165 0.59 -11.17 10.65
CA LEU A 165 1.16 -10.02 9.93
C LEU A 165 1.24 -8.80 10.86
N ASN A 166 2.41 -8.17 10.90
CA ASN A 166 2.66 -7.03 11.78
C ASN A 166 2.32 -5.67 11.15
N VAL A 167 1.89 -5.65 9.88
CA VAL A 167 1.63 -4.41 9.12
C VAL A 167 0.37 -4.53 8.25
N PRO A 168 -0.35 -3.42 7.99
CA PRO A 168 -1.56 -3.33 7.14
C PRO A 168 -1.32 -3.53 5.65
N LEU A 169 -0.38 -4.39 5.28
CA LEU A 169 0.12 -4.50 3.92
C LEU A 169 0.15 -5.97 3.49
N LEU A 170 -0.40 -6.24 2.31
CA LEU A 170 -0.18 -7.49 1.59
C LEU A 170 0.40 -7.21 0.21
N ILE A 171 1.52 -7.85 -0.09
CA ILE A 171 2.20 -7.79 -1.38
C ILE A 171 2.28 -9.22 -1.93
N LYS A 172 1.57 -9.51 -3.02
CA LYS A 172 1.64 -10.81 -3.73
C LYS A 172 1.07 -10.67 -5.14
N LYS A 173 0.85 -11.78 -5.85
CA LYS A 173 -0.06 -11.82 -6.99
C LYS A 173 -1.40 -12.37 -6.51
N PHE A 174 -2.49 -11.64 -6.73
CA PHE A 174 -3.82 -12.05 -6.30
C PHE A 174 -4.52 -12.86 -7.39
N THR A 175 -5.12 -13.98 -6.99
CA THR A 175 -6.04 -14.73 -7.84
C THR A 175 -7.40 -14.02 -7.83
N PRO A 176 -8.01 -13.77 -9.00
CA PRO A 176 -9.37 -13.24 -9.06
C PRO A 176 -10.36 -14.16 -8.33
N THR A 177 -11.36 -13.56 -7.70
CA THR A 177 -12.50 -14.28 -7.13
C THR A 177 -13.76 -13.46 -7.35
N ASN A 178 -14.88 -14.14 -7.51
CA ASN A 178 -16.21 -13.53 -7.62
C ASN A 178 -16.93 -13.49 -6.26
N SER A 179 -16.30 -14.01 -5.21
CA SER A 179 -16.83 -13.97 -3.85
C SER A 179 -16.52 -12.63 -3.22
N GLN A 180 -17.48 -12.07 -2.50
CA GLN A 180 -17.26 -10.98 -1.56
C GLN A 180 -17.74 -11.48 -0.21
N ILE A 181 -16.90 -11.33 0.81
CA ILE A 181 -17.26 -11.70 2.18
C ILE A 181 -16.97 -10.55 3.13
N LEU A 182 -17.79 -10.47 4.17
CA LEU A 182 -17.53 -9.58 5.29
C LEU A 182 -16.37 -10.13 6.12
N CYS A 183 -15.64 -9.23 6.76
CA CYS A 183 -14.55 -9.59 7.66
C CYS A 183 -15.09 -10.49 8.77
N SER A 184 -16.23 -10.16 9.40
CA SER A 184 -16.91 -11.01 10.39
C SER A 184 -17.16 -12.45 9.94
N GLU A 185 -17.36 -12.69 8.64
CA GLU A 185 -17.65 -14.01 8.06
C GLU A 185 -16.40 -14.86 7.83
N MET A 186 -15.19 -14.26 7.87
CA MET A 186 -13.93 -14.98 7.60
C MET A 186 -13.65 -16.15 8.56
N LYS A 187 -14.18 -16.13 9.79
CA LYS A 187 -13.92 -17.20 10.78
C LYS A 187 -14.33 -18.59 10.31
N GLY A 188 -15.23 -18.72 9.32
CA GLY A 188 -15.67 -20.00 8.73
C GLY A 188 -15.04 -20.34 7.38
N SER A 189 -14.54 -19.36 6.63
CA SER A 189 -14.35 -19.48 5.17
C SER A 189 -12.92 -19.76 4.71
N MET A 190 -11.93 -19.80 5.62
CA MET A 190 -10.52 -20.04 5.27
C MET A 190 -10.02 -21.48 5.53
N LYS A 191 -10.90 -22.39 6.00
CA LYS A 191 -10.59 -23.84 6.03
C LYS A 191 -10.73 -24.41 4.61
N GLY A 192 -9.75 -24.16 3.74
CA GLY A 192 -9.68 -24.85 2.44
C GLY A 192 -9.09 -24.08 1.26
N MET A 193 -8.39 -22.96 1.47
CA MET A 193 -7.67 -22.22 0.41
C MET A 193 -6.17 -22.21 0.64
#